data_AF-A0A2L2XY41-F1
#
_entry.id   AF-A0A2L2XY41-F1
#
_cell.length_a   1.000
_cell.length_b   1.000
_cell.length_c   1.000
_cell.angle_alpha   90.00
_cell.angle_beta   90.00
_cell.angle_gamma   90.00
#
_symmetry.space_group_name_H-M   'P 1'
#
loop_
_entity.id
_entity.type
_entity.pdbx_description
1 polymer ?
#
loop_
_entity_poly.entity_id
_entity_poly.type
_entity_poly.pdbx_seq_one_letter_code
_entity_poly.pdbx_strand_id
1 'polypeptide(L)'
;MGTFLQCKFGRTKNNSRIKTTAGTGISEYSQLLAKDIVIYQDRIAVKEKNLREILELEQFKGYCQVFDKFLFGTVTKSLLLLHCYPIERFLVNGKPYFRGDHDISLRKFQAYLGLGYSYQVSGDTSAKQDKVKKSWKGSDLVRSHLYAHAMVTICPNKPAKTEIIAKLKNSWLNSRNHTYFTRNEKTGQKIEVTQEIPSFKALGKDGLCRLLFYETRLLYQLLTRNLVK
;
A
#
# COMPACT_ATOMS: atom_id res chain seq x y z
N MET A 1 -24.20 -33.83 -14.88
CA MET A 1 -24.02 -32.36 -14.88
C MET A 1 -22.70 -32.04 -14.20
N GLY A 2 -21.77 -31.43 -14.93
CA GLY A 2 -20.41 -31.17 -14.44
C GLY A 2 -19.47 -30.90 -15.62
N THR A 3 -19.68 -29.79 -16.30
CA THR A 3 -18.88 -29.35 -17.45
C THR A 3 -17.52 -28.87 -16.94
N PHE A 4 -16.52 -29.74 -16.96
CA PHE A 4 -15.11 -29.33 -16.89
C PHE A 4 -14.76 -28.63 -18.21
N LEU A 5 -14.34 -27.38 -18.12
CA LEU A 5 -13.74 -26.64 -19.24
C LEU A 5 -12.45 -27.36 -19.65
N GLN A 6 -12.55 -28.21 -20.66
CA GLN A 6 -11.41 -28.76 -21.38
C GLN A 6 -10.66 -27.60 -22.04
N CYS A 7 -9.51 -27.25 -21.48
CA CYS A 7 -8.57 -26.36 -22.15
C CYS A 7 -8.12 -27.06 -23.44
N LYS A 8 -8.62 -26.60 -24.60
CA LYS A 8 -8.17 -27.08 -25.90
C LYS A 8 -6.71 -26.67 -26.07
N PHE A 9 -5.80 -27.60 -25.75
CA PHE A 9 -4.43 -27.54 -26.26
C PHE A 9 -4.50 -27.60 -27.78
N GLY A 10 -4.34 -26.45 -28.42
CA GLY A 10 -4.14 -26.38 -29.87
C GLY A 10 -2.96 -27.28 -30.24
N ARG A 11 -3.18 -28.18 -31.19
CA ARG A 11 -2.15 -29.09 -31.70
C ARG A 11 -1.00 -28.26 -32.29
N THR A 12 0.05 -28.04 -31.51
CA THR A 12 1.36 -27.60 -31.98
C THR A 12 2.13 -28.77 -32.58
N LYS A 13 1.56 -29.43 -33.59
CA LYS A 13 2.32 -30.33 -34.46
C LYS A 13 3.07 -29.43 -35.44
N ASN A 14 4.40 -29.33 -35.28
CA ASN A 14 5.37 -28.71 -36.21
C ASN A 14 5.90 -27.31 -35.84
N ASN A 15 6.27 -27.08 -34.57
CA ASN A 15 7.25 -26.04 -34.26
C ASN A 15 8.64 -26.69 -34.10
N SER A 16 9.54 -26.48 -35.07
CA SER A 16 10.88 -27.09 -35.11
C SER A 16 11.76 -26.70 -33.92
N ARG A 17 11.46 -25.59 -33.23
CA ARG A 17 12.13 -25.17 -31.99
C ARG A 17 11.68 -25.93 -30.75
N ILE A 18 10.49 -26.53 -30.75
CA ILE A 18 9.95 -27.28 -29.59
C ILE A 18 10.41 -28.75 -29.63
N LYS A 19 10.66 -29.30 -30.82
CA LYS A 19 11.17 -30.68 -31.00
C LYS A 19 12.57 -30.88 -30.42
N THR A 20 13.42 -29.85 -30.38
CA THR A 20 14.78 -29.90 -29.83
C THR A 20 14.87 -29.60 -28.34
N THR A 21 13.80 -29.12 -27.70
CA THR A 21 13.71 -28.91 -26.24
C THR A 21 13.08 -30.09 -25.50
N ALA A 22 12.61 -31.11 -26.22
CA ALA A 22 12.18 -32.36 -25.61
C ALA A 22 13.41 -33.21 -25.26
N GLY A 23 14.01 -32.94 -24.09
CA GLY A 23 14.97 -33.86 -23.48
C GLY A 23 16.33 -33.29 -23.14
N THR A 24 16.50 -32.90 -21.88
CA THR A 24 17.73 -33.15 -21.11
C THR A 24 17.44 -33.76 -19.72
N GLY A 25 16.18 -34.09 -19.42
CA GLY A 25 15.72 -34.49 -18.08
C GLY A 25 15.71 -33.31 -17.09
N ILE A 26 15.19 -33.52 -15.88
CA ILE A 26 15.35 -32.55 -14.78
C ILE A 26 16.79 -32.66 -14.29
N SER A 27 17.61 -31.64 -14.54
CA SER A 27 19.00 -31.62 -14.08
C SER A 27 19.11 -31.73 -12.56
N GLU A 28 20.21 -32.31 -12.07
CA GLU A 28 20.53 -32.34 -10.64
C GLU A 28 20.49 -30.94 -10.01
N TYR A 29 21.01 -29.93 -10.72
CA TYR A 29 20.90 -28.53 -10.33
C TYR A 29 19.44 -28.09 -10.08
N SER A 30 18.52 -28.42 -10.99
CA SER A 30 17.10 -28.08 -10.84
C SER A 30 16.46 -28.81 -9.65
N GLN A 31 16.87 -30.05 -9.39
CA GLN A 31 16.39 -30.83 -8.25
C GLN A 31 16.89 -30.25 -6.92
N LEU A 32 18.16 -29.83 -6.85
CA LEU A 32 18.73 -29.16 -5.68
C LEU A 32 18.03 -27.82 -5.42
N LEU A 33 17.85 -26.99 -6.45
CA LEU A 33 17.12 -25.72 -6.33
C LEU A 33 15.68 -25.94 -5.85
N ALA A 34 14.99 -26.96 -6.35
CA ALA A 34 13.64 -27.30 -5.91
C ALA A 34 13.61 -27.71 -4.43
N LYS A 35 14.58 -28.51 -3.97
CA LYS A 35 14.72 -28.87 -2.55
C LYS A 35 14.94 -27.63 -1.69
N ASP A 36 15.81 -26.72 -2.11
CA ASP A 36 16.06 -25.47 -1.40
C ASP A 36 14.81 -24.60 -1.30
N ILE A 37 14.05 -24.48 -2.40
CA ILE A 37 12.77 -23.74 -2.40
C ILE A 37 11.81 -24.32 -1.37
N VAL A 38 11.66 -25.65 -1.31
CA VAL A 38 10.80 -26.30 -0.31
C VAL A 38 11.26 -25.99 1.11
N ILE A 39 12.57 -26.12 1.38
CA ILE A 39 13.14 -25.80 2.70
C ILE A 39 12.88 -24.35 3.08
N TYR A 40 13.02 -23.41 2.14
CA TYR A 40 12.72 -22.00 2.41
C TYR A 40 11.24 -21.77 2.68
N GLN A 41 10.34 -22.45 1.97
CA GLN A 41 8.90 -22.35 2.24
C GLN A 41 8.54 -22.87 3.63
N ASP A 42 9.12 -23.99 4.06
CA ASP A 42 8.91 -24.52 5.41
C ASP A 42 9.38 -23.52 6.47
N ARG A 43 10.55 -22.89 6.26
CA ARG A 43 11.06 -21.85 7.16
C ARG A 43 10.16 -20.62 7.20
N ILE A 44 9.64 -20.17 6.05
CA ILE A 44 8.69 -19.06 5.97
C ILE A 44 7.42 -19.40 6.76
N ALA A 45 6.86 -20.59 6.55
CA ALA A 45 5.66 -21.04 7.25
C ALA A 45 5.83 -21.04 8.77
N VAL A 46 6.98 -21.53 9.26
CA VAL A 46 7.33 -21.48 10.70
C VAL A 46 7.40 -20.04 11.19
N LYS A 47 8.06 -19.13 10.44
CA LYS A 47 8.15 -17.72 10.84
C LYS A 47 6.80 -17.01 10.81
N GLU A 48 5.95 -17.28 9.83
CA GLU A 48 4.59 -16.73 9.79
C GLU A 48 3.72 -17.21 10.94
N LYS A 49 3.89 -18.46 11.38
CA LYS A 49 3.24 -18.97 12.59
C LYS A 49 3.71 -18.19 13.83
N ASN A 50 5.01 -18.03 14.02
CA ASN A 50 5.56 -17.27 15.15
C ASN A 50 5.08 -15.81 15.14
N LEU A 51 4.99 -15.18 13.97
CA LEU A 51 4.43 -13.82 13.85
C LEU A 51 2.97 -13.77 14.29
N ARG A 52 2.17 -14.77 13.95
CA ARG A 52 0.77 -14.86 14.37
C ARG A 52 0.65 -14.95 15.89
N GLU A 53 1.46 -15.81 16.52
CA GLU A 53 1.51 -15.96 17.97
C GLU A 53 1.90 -14.64 18.66
N ILE A 54 2.87 -13.90 18.08
CA ILE A 54 3.24 -12.56 18.60
C ILE A 54 2.06 -11.59 18.46
N LEU A 55 1.35 -11.57 17.33
CA LEU A 55 0.21 -10.67 17.10
C LEU A 55 -0.97 -10.93 18.04
N GLU A 56 -1.04 -12.10 18.67
CA GLU A 56 -2.07 -12.49 19.64
C GLU A 56 -1.81 -11.97 21.07
N LEU A 57 -0.60 -11.45 21.34
CA LEU A 57 -0.26 -10.87 22.64
C LEU A 57 -1.20 -9.71 23.00
N GLU A 58 -1.58 -9.64 24.28
CA GLU A 58 -2.62 -8.72 24.78
C GLU A 58 -2.31 -7.25 24.43
N GLN A 59 -1.04 -6.83 24.57
CA GLN A 59 -0.65 -5.45 24.28
C GLN A 59 -0.84 -5.03 22.80
N PHE A 60 -1.00 -5.99 21.89
CA PHE A 60 -1.16 -5.73 20.46
C PHE A 60 -2.60 -5.90 19.96
N LYS A 61 -3.51 -6.42 20.78
CA LYS A 61 -4.92 -6.64 20.40
C LYS A 61 -5.59 -5.37 19.86
N GLY A 62 -5.38 -4.23 20.50
CA GLY A 62 -5.93 -2.96 20.04
C GLY A 62 -5.42 -2.55 18.63
N TYR A 63 -4.14 -2.79 18.34
CA TYR A 63 -3.57 -2.53 17.01
C TYR A 63 -4.14 -3.51 15.99
N CYS A 64 -4.16 -4.81 16.31
CA CYS A 64 -4.67 -5.86 15.44
C CYS A 64 -6.15 -5.63 15.08
N GLN A 65 -6.99 -5.23 16.03
CA GLN A 65 -8.39 -4.85 15.78
C GLN A 65 -8.53 -3.71 14.76
N VAL A 66 -7.63 -2.72 14.79
CA VAL A 66 -7.62 -1.66 13.78
C VAL A 66 -7.15 -2.22 12.44
N PHE A 67 -6.07 -3.01 12.42
CA PHE A 67 -5.53 -3.60 11.19
C PHE A 67 -6.52 -4.54 10.47
N ASP A 68 -7.34 -5.26 11.23
CA ASP A 68 -8.39 -6.13 10.69
C ASP A 68 -9.43 -5.37 9.86
N LYS A 69 -9.72 -4.11 10.21
CA LYS A 69 -10.64 -3.26 9.42
C LYS A 69 -10.13 -2.99 8.01
N PHE A 70 -8.80 -3.01 7.82
CA PHE A 70 -8.12 -2.86 6.53
C PHE A 70 -7.86 -4.20 5.84
N LEU A 71 -8.13 -5.34 6.49
CA LEU A 71 -7.83 -6.68 5.97
C LEU A 71 -6.34 -6.88 5.67
N PHE A 72 -5.46 -6.35 6.53
CA PHE A 72 -4.03 -6.61 6.42
C PHE A 72 -3.72 -8.08 6.76
N GLY A 73 -2.88 -8.73 5.95
CA GLY A 73 -2.37 -10.07 6.24
C GLY A 73 -1.37 -10.09 7.39
N THR A 74 -1.00 -11.26 7.89
CA THR A 74 -0.10 -11.46 9.04
C THR A 74 1.22 -10.72 8.89
N VAL A 75 1.88 -10.82 7.73
CA VAL A 75 3.16 -10.15 7.47
C VAL A 75 2.98 -8.63 7.48
N THR A 76 1.97 -8.11 6.80
CA THR A 76 1.68 -6.67 6.77
C THR A 76 1.34 -6.13 8.16
N LYS A 77 0.51 -6.83 8.93
CA LYS A 77 0.22 -6.49 10.33
C LYS A 77 1.49 -6.42 11.18
N SER A 78 2.36 -7.41 11.05
CA SER A 78 3.64 -7.48 11.79
C SER A 78 4.56 -6.33 11.45
N LEU A 79 4.69 -6.00 10.15
CA LEU A 79 5.49 -4.88 9.67
C LEU A 79 4.92 -3.53 10.11
N LEU A 80 3.59 -3.37 10.07
CA LEU A 80 2.95 -2.16 10.57
C LEU A 80 3.17 -1.99 12.07
N LEU A 81 2.97 -3.06 12.85
CA LEU A 81 3.16 -3.05 14.29
C LEU A 81 4.60 -2.65 14.67
N LEU A 82 5.60 -3.23 14.00
CA LEU A 82 7.01 -2.90 14.19
C LEU A 82 7.29 -1.40 14.05
N HIS A 83 6.58 -0.73 13.13
CA HIS A 83 6.82 0.67 12.79
C HIS A 83 5.94 1.64 13.57
N CYS A 84 4.74 1.22 13.97
CA CYS A 84 3.78 2.10 14.63
C CYS A 84 3.65 1.90 16.14
N TYR A 85 4.21 0.83 16.72
CA TYR A 85 4.15 0.58 18.16
C TYR A 85 5.30 1.29 18.90
N PRO A 86 5.03 1.94 20.07
CA PRO A 86 3.73 2.42 20.52
C PRO A 86 3.32 3.68 19.72
N ILE A 87 2.01 3.88 19.47
CA ILE A 87 1.47 4.97 18.63
C ILE A 87 1.76 6.36 19.24
N GLU A 88 1.91 6.40 20.56
CA GLU A 88 2.25 7.56 21.37
C GLU A 88 3.56 8.21 20.93
N ARG A 89 4.49 7.45 20.31
CA ARG A 89 5.77 7.99 19.79
C ARG A 89 5.61 9.07 18.71
N PHE A 90 4.44 9.12 18.07
CA PHE A 90 4.11 10.12 17.06
C PHE A 90 3.40 11.33 17.66
N LEU A 91 2.98 11.25 18.91
CA LEU A 91 2.14 12.23 19.58
C LEU A 91 2.96 13.07 20.56
N VAL A 92 2.43 14.23 20.92
CA VAL A 92 2.96 15.09 21.98
C VAL A 92 1.88 15.21 23.04
N ASN A 93 2.15 14.73 24.25
CA ASN A 93 1.18 14.67 25.36
C ASN A 93 -0.14 13.98 24.95
N GLY A 94 -0.04 12.85 24.24
CA GLY A 94 -1.20 12.09 23.76
C GLY A 94 -1.99 12.75 22.62
N LYS A 95 -1.53 13.88 22.07
CA LYS A 95 -2.24 14.59 20.99
C LYS A 95 -1.38 14.73 19.74
N PRO A 96 -1.99 14.78 18.53
CA PRO A 96 -1.26 15.11 17.32
C PRO A 96 -0.65 16.51 17.41
N TYR A 97 0.60 16.65 16.98
CA TYR A 97 1.32 17.92 16.94
C TYR A 97 1.14 18.60 15.59
N PHE A 98 0.71 19.86 15.61
CA PHE A 98 0.51 20.70 14.44
C PHE A 98 1.53 21.84 14.39
N ARG A 99 2.03 22.13 13.19
CA ARG A 99 2.80 23.34 12.88
C ARG A 99 2.02 24.14 11.84
N GLY A 100 1.31 25.18 12.29
CA GLY A 100 0.27 25.81 11.46
C GLY A 100 -0.79 24.76 11.06
N ASP A 101 -1.17 24.73 9.78
CA ASP A 101 -2.16 23.77 9.27
C ASP A 101 -1.59 22.36 9.00
N HIS A 102 -0.34 22.10 9.40
CA HIS A 102 0.37 20.88 9.04
C HIS A 102 0.40 19.91 10.23
N ASP A 103 -0.31 18.78 10.10
CA ASP A 103 -0.21 17.65 11.03
C ASP A 103 1.17 16.97 10.90
N ILE A 104 2.09 17.31 11.81
CA ILE A 104 3.46 16.80 11.82
C ILE A 104 3.49 15.36 12.31
N SER A 105 2.60 15.00 13.23
CA SER A 105 2.49 13.63 13.75
C SER A 105 2.10 12.65 12.65
N LEU A 106 1.09 12.98 11.84
CA LEU A 106 0.70 12.18 10.67
C LEU A 106 1.84 12.09 9.65
N ARG A 107 2.51 13.21 9.35
CA ARG A 107 3.65 13.20 8.41
C ARG A 107 4.77 12.30 8.88
N LYS A 108 5.10 12.34 10.18
CA LYS A 108 6.09 11.46 10.79
C LYS A 108 5.64 10.00 10.71
N PHE A 109 4.39 9.69 11.03
CA PHE A 109 3.81 8.36 10.89
C PHE A 109 3.95 7.83 9.46
N GLN A 110 3.52 8.60 8.46
CA GLN A 110 3.61 8.23 7.05
C GLN A 110 5.06 8.08 6.57
N ALA A 111 5.97 8.93 7.04
CA ALA A 111 7.39 8.81 6.75
C ALA A 111 7.97 7.51 7.29
N TYR A 112 7.60 7.08 8.50
CA TYR A 112 8.02 5.79 9.04
C TYR A 112 7.54 4.61 8.20
N LEU A 113 6.31 4.68 7.68
CA LEU A 113 5.74 3.67 6.78
C LEU A 113 6.32 3.70 5.36
N GLY A 114 7.34 4.51 5.09
CA GLY A 114 8.01 4.56 3.79
C GLY A 114 7.40 5.54 2.80
N LEU A 115 6.36 6.31 3.20
CA LEU A 115 5.66 7.25 2.32
C LEU A 115 6.23 8.68 2.37
N GLY A 116 7.24 8.94 3.21
CA GLY A 116 7.94 10.22 3.17
C GLY A 116 8.78 10.32 1.91
N TYR A 117 8.81 11.47 1.23
CA TYR A 117 9.74 11.69 0.13
C TYR A 117 10.25 13.12 0.08
N SER A 118 11.42 13.27 -0.53
CA SER A 118 12.05 14.55 -0.85
C SER A 118 12.34 14.59 -2.35
N TYR A 119 12.34 15.78 -2.92
CA TYR A 119 12.72 15.98 -4.31
C TYR A 119 14.23 16.20 -4.40
N GLN A 120 14.92 15.37 -5.18
CA GLN A 120 16.32 15.65 -5.52
C GLN A 120 16.34 16.73 -6.60
N VAL A 121 16.76 17.93 -6.23
CA VAL A 121 17.07 19.00 -7.17
C VAL A 121 18.58 18.94 -7.42
N SER A 122 19.00 18.18 -8.43
CA SER A 122 20.35 18.34 -8.98
C SER A 122 20.40 19.71 -9.67
N GLY A 123 21.44 20.50 -9.43
CA GLY A 123 21.62 21.88 -9.90
C GLY A 123 21.71 22.08 -11.43
N ASP A 124 21.18 21.15 -12.21
CA ASP A 124 21.04 21.22 -13.65
C ASP A 124 19.58 21.61 -13.96
N THR A 125 19.31 22.92 -13.90
CA THR A 125 18.02 23.56 -14.16
C THR A 125 17.51 23.38 -15.59
N SER A 126 18.26 22.68 -16.45
CA SER A 126 17.88 22.27 -17.80
C SER A 126 16.94 21.04 -17.82
N ALA A 127 16.81 20.36 -16.68
CA ALA A 127 15.92 19.22 -16.54
C ALA A 127 14.46 19.68 -16.49
N LYS A 128 13.72 19.50 -17.61
CA LYS A 128 12.24 19.58 -17.67
C LYS A 128 11.62 19.06 -16.37
N GLN A 129 10.55 19.70 -15.88
CA GLN A 129 9.82 19.35 -14.64
C GLN A 129 9.59 17.83 -14.44
N ASP A 130 9.56 17.05 -15.52
CA ASP A 130 9.46 15.58 -15.54
C ASP A 130 10.66 14.80 -14.98
N LYS A 131 11.80 15.45 -14.67
CA LYS A 131 13.04 14.77 -14.23
C LYS A 131 13.35 14.89 -12.73
N VAL A 132 12.48 15.50 -11.93
CA VAL A 132 12.71 15.60 -10.48
C VAL A 132 12.49 14.22 -9.83
N LYS A 133 13.58 13.55 -9.46
CA LYS A 133 13.52 12.22 -8.83
C LYS A 133 13.06 12.34 -7.37
N LYS A 134 11.99 11.61 -7.02
CA LYS A 134 11.54 11.44 -5.63
C LYS A 134 12.49 10.48 -4.91
N SER A 135 13.17 10.98 -3.87
CA SER A 135 13.92 10.15 -2.92
C SER A 135 12.99 9.82 -1.75
N TRP A 136 12.57 8.56 -1.66
CA TRP A 136 11.72 8.06 -0.57
C TRP A 136 12.50 7.92 0.73
N LYS A 137 11.81 8.08 1.85
CA LYS A 137 12.31 7.97 3.23
C LYS A 137 11.46 6.95 3.98
N GLY A 138 12.08 6.23 4.91
CA GLY A 138 11.43 5.19 5.72
C GLY A 138 11.59 3.78 5.15
N SER A 139 10.69 2.88 5.54
CA SER A 139 10.81 1.46 5.20
C SER A 139 10.29 1.14 3.80
N ASP A 140 11.21 0.75 2.92
CA ASP A 140 10.88 0.26 1.59
C ASP A 140 10.03 -1.02 1.64
N LEU A 141 10.30 -1.87 2.63
CA LEU A 141 9.59 -3.12 2.86
C LEU A 141 8.11 -2.88 3.22
N VAL A 142 7.84 -1.93 4.13
CA VAL A 142 6.48 -1.58 4.53
C VAL A 142 5.73 -0.97 3.35
N ARG A 143 6.36 -0.02 2.63
CA ARG A 143 5.76 0.61 1.46
C ARG A 143 5.39 -0.42 0.39
N SER A 144 6.26 -1.40 0.15
CA SER A 144 6.01 -2.48 -0.82
C SER A 144 4.84 -3.37 -0.40
N HIS A 145 4.68 -3.68 0.89
CA HIS A 145 3.54 -4.45 1.40
C HIS A 145 2.23 -3.68 1.35
N LEU A 146 2.25 -2.38 1.67
CA LEU A 146 1.10 -1.49 1.52
C LEU A 146 0.68 -1.38 0.05
N TYR A 147 1.66 -1.25 -0.86
CA TYR A 147 1.40 -1.26 -2.30
C TYR A 147 0.75 -2.57 -2.76
N ALA A 148 1.31 -3.71 -2.36
CA ALA A 148 0.75 -5.02 -2.69
C ALA A 148 -0.69 -5.16 -2.16
N HIS A 149 -0.91 -4.80 -0.90
CA HIS A 149 -2.25 -4.80 -0.29
C HIS A 149 -3.24 -3.92 -1.05
N ALA A 150 -2.88 -2.68 -1.40
CA ALA A 150 -3.76 -1.81 -2.17
C ALA A 150 -4.16 -2.45 -3.52
N MET A 151 -3.19 -3.06 -4.20
CA MET A 151 -3.41 -3.72 -5.49
C MET A 151 -4.32 -4.95 -5.41
N VAL A 152 -4.21 -5.76 -4.34
CA VAL A 152 -4.97 -7.02 -4.20
C VAL A 152 -6.27 -6.88 -3.40
N THR A 153 -6.43 -5.82 -2.60
CA THR A 153 -7.59 -5.66 -1.71
C THR A 153 -8.49 -4.49 -2.12
N ILE A 154 -7.91 -3.36 -2.57
CA ILE A 154 -8.66 -2.12 -2.86
C ILE A 154 -8.93 -1.97 -4.37
N CYS A 155 -7.89 -2.10 -5.19
CA CYS A 155 -7.98 -1.89 -6.63
C CYS A 155 -8.88 -2.88 -7.40
N PRO A 156 -9.06 -4.17 -7.00
CA PRO A 156 -9.88 -5.13 -7.75
C PRO A 156 -11.34 -4.68 -7.91
N ASN A 157 -11.99 -5.09 -8.99
CA ASN A 157 -13.38 -4.67 -9.30
C ASN A 157 -14.38 -5.06 -8.20
N LYS A 158 -14.15 -6.20 -7.54
CA LYS A 158 -14.96 -6.70 -6.43
C LYS A 158 -14.08 -6.75 -5.18
N PRO A 159 -13.87 -5.63 -4.48
CA PRO A 159 -13.09 -5.62 -3.24
C PRO A 159 -13.87 -6.30 -2.12
N ALA A 160 -13.17 -6.70 -1.07
CA ALA A 160 -13.79 -7.19 0.16
C ALA A 160 -14.63 -6.07 0.83
N LYS A 161 -15.71 -6.47 1.51
CA LYS A 161 -16.74 -5.55 2.01
C LYS A 161 -16.50 -5.17 3.46
N THR A 162 -15.54 -4.29 3.73
CA THR A 162 -15.49 -3.53 5.00
C THR A 162 -15.80 -2.06 4.74
N GLU A 163 -16.25 -1.34 5.77
CA GLU A 163 -16.52 0.10 5.67
C GLU A 163 -15.28 0.88 5.22
N ILE A 164 -14.11 0.50 5.72
CA ILE A 164 -12.82 1.13 5.36
C ILE A 164 -12.45 0.82 3.92
N ILE A 165 -12.56 -0.44 3.47
CA ILE A 165 -12.28 -0.80 2.09
C ILE A 165 -13.25 -0.10 1.13
N ALA A 166 -14.53 0.07 1.51
CA ALA A 166 -15.48 0.85 0.72
C ALA A 166 -15.08 2.33 0.60
N LYS A 167 -14.64 2.97 1.70
CA LYS A 167 -14.11 4.35 1.69
C LYS A 167 -12.88 4.50 0.78
N LEU A 168 -11.95 3.55 0.85
CA LEU A 168 -10.77 3.50 0.00
C LEU A 168 -11.15 3.27 -1.47
N LYS A 169 -12.08 2.36 -1.74
CA LYS A 169 -12.57 2.06 -3.08
C LYS A 169 -13.28 3.25 -3.74
N ASN A 170 -14.11 3.96 -2.97
CA ASN A 170 -14.76 5.17 -3.45
C ASN A 170 -13.74 6.25 -3.82
N SER A 171 -12.66 6.38 -3.04
CA SER A 171 -11.56 7.31 -3.37
C SER A 171 -10.77 6.84 -4.61
N TRP A 172 -10.67 5.52 -4.81
CA TRP A 172 -10.03 4.93 -5.98
C TRP A 172 -10.81 5.16 -7.28
N LEU A 173 -12.12 4.93 -7.27
CA LEU A 173 -12.95 4.95 -8.49
C LEU A 173 -13.59 6.30 -8.80
N ASN A 174 -14.01 7.05 -7.79
CA ASN A 174 -14.90 8.18 -8.00
C ASN A 174 -14.11 9.49 -8.01
N SER A 175 -14.35 10.31 -9.04
CA SER A 175 -13.98 11.72 -9.00
C SER A 175 -14.79 12.41 -7.90
N ARG A 176 -14.22 13.44 -7.29
CA ARG A 176 -14.90 14.24 -6.27
C ARG A 176 -14.84 15.71 -6.64
N ASN A 177 -15.93 16.42 -6.43
CA ASN A 177 -15.92 17.87 -6.51
C ASN A 177 -15.36 18.42 -5.21
N HIS A 178 -14.31 19.22 -5.31
CA HIS A 178 -13.77 19.97 -4.20
C HIS A 178 -14.12 21.43 -4.37
N THR A 179 -14.81 21.96 -3.36
CA THR A 179 -15.23 23.35 -3.35
C THR A 179 -14.34 24.11 -2.36
N TYR A 180 -13.72 25.19 -2.84
CA TYR A 180 -12.93 26.09 -2.02
C TYR A 180 -13.25 27.53 -2.36
N PHE A 181 -12.90 28.43 -1.45
CA PHE A 181 -13.12 29.85 -1.65
C PHE A 181 -11.82 30.54 -2.04
N THR A 182 -11.83 31.27 -3.15
CA THR A 182 -10.75 32.18 -3.54
C THR A 182 -11.23 33.63 -3.45
N ARG A 183 -10.30 34.59 -3.42
CA ARG A 183 -10.64 36.02 -3.52
C ARG A 183 -10.41 36.48 -4.94
N ASN A 184 -11.37 37.23 -5.49
CA ASN A 184 -11.19 37.93 -6.75
C ASN A 184 -10.15 39.04 -6.56
N GLU A 185 -9.05 38.97 -7.30
CA GLU A 185 -7.94 39.94 -7.20
C GLU A 185 -8.36 41.38 -7.54
N LYS A 186 -9.43 41.55 -8.34
CA LYS A 186 -9.91 42.87 -8.78
C LYS A 186 -10.98 43.48 -7.88
N THR A 187 -11.79 42.66 -7.22
CA THR A 187 -12.97 43.13 -6.47
C THR A 187 -12.94 42.76 -4.98
N GLY A 188 -11.97 41.96 -4.53
CA GLY A 188 -11.85 41.49 -3.15
C GLY A 188 -12.95 40.52 -2.71
N GLN A 189 -13.94 40.24 -3.56
CA GLN A 189 -15.06 39.36 -3.26
C GLN A 189 -14.63 37.89 -3.17
N LYS A 190 -15.26 37.17 -2.24
CA LYS A 190 -15.05 35.73 -2.02
C LYS A 190 -15.84 34.96 -3.08
N ILE A 191 -15.14 34.26 -3.97
CA ILE A 191 -15.72 33.43 -5.03
C ILE A 191 -15.62 31.96 -4.60
N GLU A 192 -16.75 31.26 -4.70
CA GLU A 192 -16.80 29.81 -4.56
C GLU A 192 -16.33 29.15 -5.87
N VAL A 193 -15.26 28.36 -5.79
CA VAL A 193 -14.70 27.63 -6.92
C VAL A 193 -14.93 26.16 -6.69
N THR A 194 -15.66 25.52 -7.60
CA THR A 194 -15.81 24.06 -7.62
C THR A 194 -14.84 23.48 -8.63
N GLN A 195 -13.94 22.62 -8.17
CA GLN A 195 -12.97 21.92 -9.00
C GLN A 195 -13.21 20.42 -8.95
N GLU A 196 -13.30 19.76 -10.11
CA GLU A 196 -13.32 18.31 -10.17
C GLU A 196 -11.93 17.76 -9.86
N ILE A 197 -11.82 16.96 -8.81
CA ILE A 197 -10.62 16.18 -8.49
C ILE A 197 -10.77 14.82 -9.18
N PRO A 198 -9.82 14.45 -10.06
CA PRO A 198 -9.85 13.16 -10.72
C PRO A 198 -9.74 12.04 -9.68
N SER A 199 -10.43 10.92 -9.96
CA SER A 199 -10.28 9.71 -9.15
C SER A 199 -8.83 9.25 -9.09
N PHE A 200 -8.43 8.56 -8.02
CA PHE A 200 -7.06 8.04 -7.95
C PHE A 200 -6.76 7.07 -9.10
N LYS A 201 -7.73 6.28 -9.56
CA LYS A 201 -7.55 5.40 -10.72
C LYS A 201 -7.14 6.17 -11.98
N ALA A 202 -7.73 7.33 -12.23
CA ALA A 202 -7.41 8.16 -13.39
C ALA A 202 -5.97 8.70 -13.37
N LEU A 203 -5.36 8.81 -12.18
CA LEU A 203 -4.00 9.31 -11.98
C LEU A 203 -2.91 8.22 -12.10
N GLY A 204 -3.28 6.97 -12.40
CA GLY A 204 -2.32 5.87 -12.59
C GLY A 204 -1.40 5.64 -11.39
N LYS A 205 -0.07 5.71 -11.62
CA LYS A 205 0.95 5.49 -10.56
C LYS A 205 0.89 6.54 -9.45
N ASP A 206 0.68 7.81 -9.79
CA ASP A 206 0.51 8.87 -8.79
C ASP A 206 -0.80 8.69 -8.01
N GLY A 207 -1.82 8.13 -8.67
CA GLY A 207 -3.06 7.67 -8.06
C GLY A 207 -2.85 6.65 -6.95
N LEU A 208 -2.08 5.60 -7.23
CA LEU A 208 -1.71 4.59 -6.23
C LEU A 208 -0.96 5.21 -5.05
N CYS A 209 -0.02 6.10 -5.32
CA CYS A 209 0.68 6.83 -4.27
C CYS A 209 -0.29 7.63 -3.37
N ARG A 210 -1.23 8.38 -3.97
CA ARG A 210 -2.27 9.13 -3.23
C ARG A 210 -3.20 8.20 -2.45
N LEU A 211 -3.53 7.04 -2.99
CA LEU A 211 -4.31 6.02 -2.29
C LEU A 211 -3.59 5.54 -1.02
N LEU A 212 -2.29 5.24 -1.09
CA LEU A 212 -1.50 4.84 0.08
C LEU A 212 -1.40 5.95 1.14
N PHE A 213 -1.24 7.20 0.72
CA PHE A 213 -1.32 8.34 1.65
C PHE A 213 -2.69 8.46 2.32
N TYR A 214 -3.77 8.18 1.60
CA TYR A 214 -5.12 8.22 2.15
C TYR A 214 -5.37 7.05 3.12
N GLU A 215 -4.98 5.83 2.74
CA GLU A 215 -5.06 4.64 3.56
C GLU A 215 -4.31 4.79 4.88
N THR A 216 -3.04 5.21 4.82
CA THR A 216 -2.23 5.42 6.02
C THR A 216 -2.74 6.56 6.90
N ARG A 217 -3.40 7.58 6.32
CA ARG A 217 -4.09 8.62 7.10
C ARG A 217 -5.27 8.04 7.88
N LEU A 218 -6.11 7.23 7.23
CA LEU A 218 -7.23 6.56 7.92
C LEU A 218 -6.71 5.61 9.01
N LEU A 219 -5.62 4.89 8.72
CA LEU A 219 -4.99 3.99 9.69
C LEU A 219 -4.52 4.77 10.92
N TYR A 220 -3.79 5.87 10.73
CA TYR A 220 -3.33 6.73 11.82
C TYR A 220 -4.49 7.28 12.66
N GLN A 221 -5.55 7.76 12.02
CA GLN A 221 -6.74 8.29 12.71
C GLN A 221 -7.45 7.22 13.55
N LEU A 222 -7.54 5.99 13.03
CA LEU A 222 -8.14 4.89 13.78
C LEU A 222 -7.23 4.42 14.92
N LEU A 223 -5.92 4.29 14.70
CA LEU A 223 -4.99 3.92 15.77
C LEU A 223 -5.02 4.95 16.91
N THR A 224 -4.90 6.23 16.59
CA THR A 224 -4.96 7.30 17.59
C THR A 224 -6.29 7.32 18.34
N ARG A 225 -7.42 7.22 17.64
CA ARG A 225 -8.75 7.22 18.26
C ARG A 225 -9.02 6.00 19.16
N ASN A 226 -8.52 4.82 18.81
CA ASN A 226 -8.83 3.59 19.57
C ASN A 226 -7.84 3.30 20.70
N LEU A 227 -6.61 3.81 20.62
CA LEU A 227 -5.53 3.41 21.52
C LEU A 227 -5.10 4.52 22.48
N VAL A 228 -5.27 5.78 22.10
CA VAL A 228 -4.86 6.92 22.92
C VAL A 228 -6.05 7.35 23.77
N LYS A 229 -5.84 7.39 25.09
CA LYS A 229 -6.83 7.82 26.07
C LYS A 229 -6.69 9.31 26.38
#